data_AF-K2EY42-F1
#
_entry.id   AF-K2EY42-F1
#
_cell.length_a   1.000
_cell.length_b   1.000
_cell.length_c   1.000
_cell.angle_alpha   90.00
_cell.angle_beta   90.00
_cell.angle_gamma   90.00
#
_symmetry.space_group_name_H-M   'P 1'
#
loop_
_entity.id
_entity.type
_entity.pdbx_description
1 polymer ?
#
loop_
_entity_poly.entity_id
_entity_poly.type
_entity_poly.pdbx_seq_one_letter_code
_entity_poly.pdbx_strand_id
1 'polypeptide(L)'
;MSLLIYSQRYSRQDTPSQDKTGINPEHLPSDKKKQHPLMIQGELIALTGDPRTAAILGQLLYWNQQVNDFDLYIEEERNSSSKNHVFQHGWFCKSTLALMEETMLRVTIATFRRYLSFLTDREWVQTRRNSQNRWTGGRQYRVNLRKLSSDLQKKGYSLSGFAETCFAGEEERDPSEERSS
;
A
#
# COMPACT_ATOMS: atom_id res chain seq x y z
N MET A 1 41.23 8.21 -13.22
CA MET A 1 41.55 8.89 -11.95
C MET A 1 40.24 9.36 -11.32
N SER A 2 40.04 9.10 -10.02
CA SER A 2 38.95 9.52 -9.09
C SER A 2 37.57 8.83 -9.11
N LEU A 3 37.45 7.77 -8.28
CA LEU A 3 36.70 7.62 -7.00
C LEU A 3 35.21 8.04 -6.78
N LEU A 4 34.52 7.16 -6.01
CA LEU A 4 33.33 7.28 -5.11
C LEU A 4 31.95 7.21 -5.81
N ILE A 5 30.89 6.49 -5.37
CA ILE A 5 30.43 6.01 -4.05
C ILE A 5 29.35 4.88 -4.22
N TYR A 6 29.36 3.89 -3.32
CA TYR A 6 28.30 3.01 -2.76
C TYR A 6 26.83 3.18 -3.27
N SER A 7 25.91 2.20 -3.37
CA SER A 7 25.87 0.74 -3.16
C SER A 7 24.44 0.19 -3.28
N GLN A 8 24.31 -1.06 -3.76
CA GLN A 8 23.52 -2.18 -3.21
C GLN A 8 21.98 -2.04 -3.06
N ARG A 9 21.15 -3.04 -3.39
CA ARG A 9 21.36 -4.49 -3.21
C ARG A 9 20.35 -5.29 -4.05
N TYR A 10 20.77 -5.78 -5.21
CA TYR A 10 20.18 -6.97 -5.84
C TYR A 10 21.30 -7.63 -6.65
N SER A 11 21.96 -8.62 -6.07
CA SER A 11 22.78 -9.59 -6.81
C SER A 11 23.30 -10.65 -5.84
N ARG A 12 22.96 -11.90 -6.13
CA ARG A 12 23.95 -12.86 -6.64
C ARG A 12 23.20 -14.13 -7.07
N GLN A 13 23.31 -14.45 -8.35
CA GLN A 13 23.21 -15.82 -8.80
C GLN A 13 24.60 -16.42 -8.60
N ASP A 14 24.67 -17.49 -7.81
CA ASP A 14 25.89 -18.27 -7.64
C ASP A 14 26.01 -19.26 -8.80
N THR A 15 27.15 -19.27 -9.48
CA THR A 15 27.59 -20.38 -10.34
C THR A 15 28.49 -21.31 -9.51
N PRO A 16 28.47 -22.63 -9.74
CA PRO A 16 29.06 -23.59 -8.81
C PRO A 16 30.55 -23.80 -9.10
N SER A 17 31.37 -23.80 -8.05
CA SER A 17 32.71 -24.37 -8.07
C SER A 17 32.81 -25.39 -6.94
N GLN A 18 33.22 -26.61 -7.29
CA GLN A 18 33.39 -27.71 -6.36
C GLN A 18 34.70 -27.57 -5.60
N ASP A 19 34.71 -27.72 -4.27
CA ASP A 19 35.47 -28.81 -3.64
C ASP A 19 35.13 -29.00 -2.15
N LYS A 20 34.91 -30.28 -1.83
CA LYS A 20 35.20 -31.07 -0.62
C LYS A 20 35.04 -30.53 0.81
N THR A 21 34.24 -31.33 1.54
CA THR A 21 34.41 -31.86 2.90
C THR A 21 34.43 -30.89 4.08
N GLY A 22 33.44 -31.05 4.97
CA GLY A 22 33.50 -30.59 6.35
C GLY A 22 32.12 -30.21 6.87
N ILE A 23 31.50 -31.11 7.62
CA ILE A 23 30.24 -30.86 8.34
C ILE A 23 30.50 -29.72 9.35
N ASN A 24 29.72 -28.63 9.26
CA ASN A 24 29.62 -27.63 10.34
C ASN A 24 28.14 -27.26 10.52
N PRO A 25 27.49 -27.62 11.64
CA PRO A 25 26.07 -27.43 11.82
C PRO A 25 25.80 -26.12 12.56
N GLU A 26 26.08 -24.96 11.96
CA GLU A 26 25.63 -23.69 12.56
C GLU A 26 25.69 -22.55 11.54
N HIS A 27 24.72 -21.65 11.65
CA HIS A 27 24.42 -20.48 10.81
C HIS A 27 23.31 -20.68 9.76
N LEU A 28 22.09 -20.89 10.25
CA LEU A 28 20.92 -20.35 9.55
C LEU A 28 20.83 -18.86 9.92
N PRO A 29 21.04 -17.90 8.99
CA PRO A 29 20.87 -16.49 9.30
C PRO A 29 19.37 -16.24 9.54
N SER A 30 19.01 -16.06 10.80
CA SER A 30 17.70 -15.55 11.20
C SER A 30 17.63 -14.07 10.85
N ASP A 31 17.37 -13.78 9.58
CA ASP A 31 16.95 -12.45 9.14
C ASP A 31 15.57 -12.19 9.74
N LYS A 32 15.53 -11.58 10.93
CA LYS A 32 14.28 -11.22 11.61
C LYS A 32 13.56 -10.16 10.77
N LYS A 33 12.72 -10.60 9.83
CA LYS A 33 11.77 -9.72 9.14
C LYS A 33 10.95 -9.00 10.21
N LYS A 34 11.04 -7.67 10.26
CA LYS A 34 10.25 -6.83 11.16
C LYS A 34 8.78 -6.98 10.77
N GLN A 35 8.04 -7.76 11.55
CA GLN A 35 6.60 -7.95 11.34
C GLN A 35 5.87 -6.77 11.99
N HIS A 36 5.16 -5.99 11.19
CA HIS A 36 4.24 -5.00 11.72
C HIS A 36 2.92 -5.70 12.06
N PRO A 37 2.36 -5.50 13.26
CA PRO A 37 1.10 -6.12 13.62
C PRO A 37 0.00 -5.61 12.68
N LEU A 38 -0.78 -6.52 12.11
CA LEU A 38 -1.95 -6.19 11.31
C LEU A 38 -3.01 -5.60 12.23
N MET A 39 -3.28 -4.30 12.10
CA MET A 39 -4.33 -3.64 12.87
C MET A 39 -5.61 -3.60 12.06
N ILE A 40 -6.65 -4.30 12.54
CA ILE A 40 -7.97 -4.25 11.94
C ILE A 40 -8.70 -3.04 12.53
N GLN A 41 -8.89 -2.00 11.73
CA GLN A 41 -9.57 -0.77 12.15
C GLN A 41 -11.09 -0.90 12.01
N GLY A 42 -11.83 -0.50 13.06
CA GLY A 42 -13.29 -0.55 13.09
C GLY A 42 -13.95 0.23 11.94
N GLU A 43 -13.36 1.35 11.53
CA GLU A 43 -13.81 2.17 10.40
C GLU A 43 -13.80 1.41 9.07
N LEU A 44 -12.77 0.61 8.82
CA LEU A 44 -12.65 -0.20 7.61
C LEU A 44 -13.63 -1.39 7.64
N ILE A 45 -13.93 -1.94 8.82
CA ILE A 45 -14.98 -2.96 8.97
C ILE A 45 -16.34 -2.33 8.68
N ALA A 46 -16.63 -1.15 9.24
CA ALA A 46 -17.89 -0.44 9.01
C ALA A 46 -18.09 -0.09 7.52
N LEU A 47 -17.00 0.20 6.82
CA LEU A 47 -17.01 0.49 5.39
C LEU A 47 -17.21 -0.78 4.54
N THR A 48 -16.42 -1.82 4.78
CA THR A 48 -16.41 -3.05 3.96
C THR A 48 -17.53 -4.03 4.30
N GLY A 49 -18.04 -3.99 5.53
CA GLY A 49 -19.03 -4.93 6.07
C GLY A 49 -18.47 -6.32 6.40
N ASP A 50 -17.17 -6.57 6.19
CA ASP A 50 -16.52 -7.85 6.43
C ASP A 50 -15.10 -7.66 6.98
N PRO A 51 -14.75 -8.24 8.14
CA PRO A 51 -13.46 -8.02 8.78
C PRO A 51 -12.28 -8.57 7.96
N ARG A 52 -12.48 -9.61 7.13
CA ARG A 52 -11.41 -10.17 6.30
C ARG A 52 -11.06 -9.21 5.16
N THR A 53 -12.08 -8.66 4.53
CA THR A 53 -11.94 -7.65 3.49
C THR A 53 -11.34 -6.35 4.05
N ALA A 54 -11.78 -5.93 5.24
CA ALA A 54 -11.17 -4.81 5.97
C ALA A 54 -9.68 -5.02 6.25
N ALA A 55 -9.29 -6.22 6.69
CA ALA A 55 -7.90 -6.57 6.95
C ALA A 55 -7.03 -6.47 5.68
N ILE A 56 -7.54 -6.91 4.53
CA ILE A 56 -6.86 -6.77 3.24
C ILE A 56 -6.70 -5.29 2.87
N LEU A 57 -7.77 -4.50 3.02
CA LEU A 57 -7.71 -3.06 2.73
C LEU A 57 -6.70 -2.34 3.63
N GLY A 58 -6.67 -2.66 4.93
CA GLY A 58 -5.68 -2.15 5.88
C GLY A 58 -4.25 -2.51 5.47
N GLN A 59 -4.02 -3.75 5.03
CA GLN A 59 -2.70 -4.17 4.54
C GLN A 59 -2.29 -3.42 3.26
N LEU A 60 -3.22 -3.16 2.34
CA LEU A 60 -2.94 -2.38 1.13
C LEU A 60 -2.62 -0.91 1.44
N LEU A 61 -3.31 -0.32 2.43
CA LEU A 61 -3.04 1.04 2.92
C LEU A 61 -1.62 1.13 3.51
N TYR A 62 -1.25 0.18 4.36
CA TYR A 62 0.11 0.10 4.91
C TYR A 62 1.16 0.07 3.79
N TRP A 63 0.97 -0.74 2.76
CA TRP A 63 1.91 -0.78 1.63
C TRP A 63 1.97 0.52 0.83
N ASN A 64 0.86 1.28 0.68
CA ASN A 64 0.89 2.59 0.04
C ASN A 64 1.77 3.58 0.84
N GLN A 65 1.72 3.53 2.17
CA GLN A 65 2.54 4.39 3.03
C GLN A 65 4.04 4.11 2.92
N GLN A 66 4.41 2.91 2.48
CA GLN A 66 5.81 2.47 2.38
C GLN A 66 6.40 2.65 0.98
N VAL A 67 5.68 3.29 0.05
CA VAL A 67 6.20 3.55 -1.30
C VAL A 67 7.14 4.75 -1.27
N ASN A 68 8.23 4.69 -2.03
CA ASN A 68 9.25 5.75 -2.08
C ASN A 68 8.69 7.11 -2.53
N ASP A 69 7.62 7.13 -3.32
CA ASP A 69 6.98 8.33 -3.85
C ASP A 69 5.70 8.70 -3.08
N PHE A 70 5.63 8.35 -1.79
CA PHE A 70 4.45 8.60 -0.95
C PHE A 70 4.03 10.08 -0.92
N ASP A 71 4.97 11.01 -0.81
CA ASP A 71 4.67 12.45 -0.77
C ASP A 71 3.98 12.91 -2.07
N LEU A 72 4.52 12.49 -3.23
CA LEU A 72 3.94 12.76 -4.55
C LEU A 72 2.57 12.11 -4.72
N TYR A 73 2.38 10.93 -4.15
CA TYR A 73 1.10 10.25 -4.12
C TYR A 73 0.04 11.03 -3.33
N ILE A 74 0.40 11.59 -2.17
CA ILE A 74 -0.52 12.42 -1.39
C ILE A 74 -0.89 13.70 -2.13
N GLU A 75 0.07 14.37 -2.76
CA GLU A 75 -0.19 15.56 -3.59
C GLU A 75 -1.11 15.23 -4.78
N GLU A 76 -0.87 14.10 -5.44
CA GLU A 76 -1.72 13.62 -6.53
C GLU A 76 -3.16 13.36 -6.05
N GLU A 77 -3.34 12.70 -4.89
CA GLU A 77 -4.66 12.45 -4.30
C GLU A 77 -5.40 13.75 -3.91
N ARG A 78 -4.66 14.81 -3.51
CA ARG A 78 -5.23 16.14 -3.20
C ARG A 78 -5.59 16.94 -4.44
N ASN A 79 -4.81 16.83 -5.51
CA ASN A 79 -4.98 17.64 -6.72
C ASN A 79 -5.80 16.96 -7.82
N SER A 80 -6.10 15.67 -7.70
CA SER A 80 -6.91 14.91 -8.67
C SER A 80 -8.39 15.32 -8.67
N SER A 81 -8.70 16.48 -9.23
CA SER A 81 -10.07 16.98 -9.38
C SER A 81 -10.78 16.44 -10.62
N SER A 82 -10.06 15.82 -11.55
CA SER A 82 -10.62 15.32 -12.81
C SER A 82 -10.84 13.81 -12.81
N LYS A 83 -12.00 13.36 -13.32
CA LYS A 83 -12.35 11.93 -13.46
C LYS A 83 -11.42 11.16 -14.41
N ASN A 84 -10.65 11.86 -15.24
CA ASN A 84 -9.76 11.28 -16.25
C ASN A 84 -8.27 11.38 -15.86
N HIS A 85 -7.96 11.73 -14.61
CA HIS A 85 -6.58 11.82 -14.16
C HIS A 85 -5.90 10.45 -14.20
N VAL A 86 -4.75 10.39 -14.86
CA VAL A 86 -3.93 9.16 -14.93
C VAL A 86 -2.97 9.17 -13.76
N PHE A 87 -3.23 8.34 -12.75
CA PHE A 87 -2.42 8.26 -11.55
C PHE A 87 -1.03 7.67 -11.83
N GLN A 88 0.02 8.44 -11.52
CA GLN A 88 1.41 8.06 -11.75
C GLN A 88 2.08 7.50 -10.49
N HIS A 89 1.69 7.98 -9.31
CA HIS A 89 2.38 7.74 -8.04
C HIS A 89 1.63 6.79 -7.09
N GLY A 90 2.33 6.25 -6.09
CA GLY A 90 1.74 5.40 -5.05
C GLY A 90 1.44 3.96 -5.48
N TRP A 91 2.02 3.52 -6.59
CA TRP A 91 1.85 2.16 -7.09
C TRP A 91 2.89 1.22 -6.50
N PHE A 92 2.45 0.15 -5.84
CA PHE A 92 3.33 -0.90 -5.33
C PHE A 92 3.01 -2.26 -5.95
N CYS A 93 4.02 -3.09 -6.14
CA CYS A 93 3.88 -4.43 -6.72
C CYS A 93 3.80 -5.48 -5.61
N LYS A 94 2.76 -6.31 -5.63
CA LYS A 94 2.62 -7.41 -4.66
C LYS A 94 1.95 -8.62 -5.29
N SER A 95 2.33 -9.82 -4.85
CA SER A 95 1.65 -11.05 -5.26
C SER A 95 0.46 -11.32 -4.34
N THR A 96 -0.56 -12.00 -4.87
CA THR A 96 -1.71 -12.43 -4.06
C THR A 96 -1.27 -13.32 -2.89
N LEU A 97 -0.31 -14.22 -3.12
CA LEU A 97 0.21 -15.11 -2.08
C LEU A 97 0.91 -14.36 -0.95
N ALA A 98 1.72 -13.34 -1.28
CA ALA A 98 2.39 -12.53 -0.27
C ALA A 98 1.38 -11.72 0.57
N LEU A 99 0.35 -11.15 -0.07
CA LEU A 99 -0.73 -10.47 0.66
C LEU A 99 -1.53 -11.44 1.56
N MET A 100 -1.78 -12.67 1.09
CA MET A 100 -2.44 -13.71 1.89
C MET A 100 -1.63 -14.09 3.12
N GLU A 101 -0.31 -14.24 2.97
CA GLU A 101 0.61 -14.54 4.06
C GLU A 101 0.66 -13.40 5.08
N GLU A 102 0.79 -12.15 4.62
CA GLU A 102 0.85 -10.95 5.46
C GLU A 102 -0.45 -10.68 6.23
N THR A 103 -1.60 -10.89 5.58
CA THR A 103 -2.91 -10.74 6.23
C THR A 103 -3.27 -11.93 7.13
N MET A 104 -2.47 -13.01 7.10
CA MET A 104 -2.72 -14.27 7.82
C MET A 104 -4.11 -14.88 7.56
N LEU A 105 -4.76 -14.52 6.45
CA LEU A 105 -6.08 -15.01 6.11
C LEU A 105 -6.00 -16.43 5.56
N ARG A 106 -6.52 -17.39 6.33
CA ARG A 106 -6.61 -18.81 5.94
C ARG A 106 -7.77 -19.07 4.98
N VAL A 107 -7.73 -18.43 3.82
CA VAL A 107 -8.71 -18.58 2.74
C VAL A 107 -8.05 -19.11 1.48
N THR A 108 -8.84 -19.64 0.55
CA THR A 108 -8.30 -20.03 -0.75
C THR A 108 -7.86 -18.80 -1.56
N ILE A 109 -6.92 -19.00 -2.50
CA ILE A 109 -6.48 -17.93 -3.42
C ILE A 109 -7.66 -17.36 -4.22
N ALA A 110 -8.64 -18.20 -4.59
CA ALA A 110 -9.84 -17.79 -5.30
C ALA A 110 -10.69 -16.84 -4.46
N THR A 111 -10.92 -17.19 -3.18
CA THR A 111 -11.63 -16.33 -2.22
C THR A 111 -10.90 -15.01 -2.00
N PHE A 112 -9.58 -15.05 -1.83
CA PHE A 112 -8.79 -13.82 -1.64
C PHE A 112 -8.86 -12.89 -2.86
N ARG A 113 -8.81 -13.45 -4.07
CA ARG A 113 -9.01 -12.68 -5.31
C ARG A 113 -10.40 -12.04 -5.36
N ARG A 114 -11.44 -12.72 -4.87
CA ARG A 114 -12.78 -12.15 -4.76
C ARG A 114 -12.82 -10.95 -3.81
N TYR A 115 -12.10 -11.01 -2.69
CA TYR A 115 -11.98 -9.86 -1.78
C TYR A 115 -11.27 -8.68 -2.46
N LEU A 116 -10.17 -8.94 -3.19
CA LEU A 116 -9.49 -7.89 -3.97
C LEU A 116 -10.37 -7.30 -5.07
N SER A 117 -11.13 -8.13 -5.78
CA SER A 117 -12.11 -7.68 -6.78
C SER A 117 -13.16 -6.78 -6.15
N PHE A 118 -13.73 -7.18 -5.01
CA PHE A 118 -14.69 -6.35 -4.27
C PHE A 118 -14.12 -4.96 -3.93
N LEU A 119 -12.87 -4.87 -3.48
CA LEU A 119 -12.22 -3.59 -3.19
C LEU A 119 -11.99 -2.75 -4.47
N THR A 120 -11.75 -3.42 -5.60
CA THR A 120 -11.53 -2.77 -6.90
C THR A 120 -12.84 -2.26 -7.50
N ASP A 121 -13.92 -3.05 -7.41
CA ASP A 121 -15.25 -2.71 -7.90
C ASP A 121 -15.86 -1.52 -7.15
N ARG A 122 -15.43 -1.29 -5.90
CA ARG A 122 -15.79 -0.12 -5.07
C ARG A 122 -14.92 1.10 -5.30
N GLU A 123 -13.93 1.01 -6.19
CA GLU A 123 -12.96 2.06 -6.50
C GLU A 123 -12.08 2.50 -5.31
N TRP A 124 -12.06 1.73 -4.21
CA TRP A 124 -11.13 1.97 -3.10
C TRP A 124 -9.71 1.55 -3.44
N VAL A 125 -9.56 0.56 -4.33
CA VAL A 125 -8.27 0.05 -4.79
C VAL A 125 -8.25 0.05 -6.31
N GLN A 126 -7.18 0.58 -6.89
CA GLN A 126 -6.91 0.46 -8.31
C GLN A 126 -5.89 -0.63 -8.55
N THR A 127 -6.04 -1.34 -9.68
CA THR A 127 -5.10 -2.38 -10.08
C THR A 127 -4.62 -2.15 -11.50
N ARG A 128 -3.33 -2.43 -11.73
CA ARG A 128 -2.78 -2.46 -13.09
C ARG A 128 -1.81 -3.63 -13.24
N ARG A 129 -1.63 -4.05 -14.49
CA ARG A 129 -0.64 -5.09 -14.82
C ARG A 129 0.75 -4.46 -14.74
N ASN A 130 1.68 -5.09 -14.02
CA ASN A 130 3.07 -4.65 -14.01
C ASN A 130 3.66 -4.81 -15.43
N SER A 131 4.01 -3.71 -16.08
CA SER A 131 4.58 -3.71 -17.43
C SER A 131 6.08 -4.01 -17.43
N GLN A 132 6.77 -3.82 -16.30
CA GLN A 132 8.23 -3.78 -16.30
C GLN A 132 8.91 -5.15 -16.32
N ASN A 133 8.25 -6.22 -15.84
CA ASN A 133 8.84 -7.57 -15.91
C ASN A 133 7.78 -8.62 -16.26
N ARG A 134 7.88 -9.20 -17.48
CA ARG A 134 7.02 -10.30 -17.95
C ARG A 134 7.14 -11.57 -17.08
N TRP A 135 8.31 -11.79 -16.48
CA TRP A 135 8.64 -13.02 -15.73
C TRP A 135 8.18 -12.99 -14.26
N THR A 136 8.24 -11.82 -13.61
CA THR A 136 7.73 -11.63 -12.24
C THR A 136 6.38 -10.94 -12.32
N GLY A 137 5.36 -11.70 -12.72
CA GLY A 137 3.99 -11.22 -12.95
C GLY A 137 3.23 -10.82 -11.68
N GLY A 138 3.71 -9.80 -10.97
CA GLY A 138 2.99 -9.14 -9.88
C GLY A 138 1.92 -8.19 -10.41
N ARG A 139 0.84 -8.02 -9.64
CA ARG A 139 -0.11 -6.92 -9.88
C ARG A 139 0.38 -5.71 -9.12
N GLN A 140 0.18 -4.55 -9.74
CA GLN A 140 0.36 -3.29 -9.05
C GLN A 140 -0.97 -2.88 -8.45
N TYR A 141 -0.89 -2.40 -7.21
CA TYR A 141 -2.01 -1.90 -6.43
C TYR A 141 -1.74 -0.46 -6.05
N ARG A 142 -2.81 0.32 -5.93
CA ARG A 142 -2.82 1.70 -5.44
C ARG A 142 -4.13 1.91 -4.70
N VAL A 143 -4.08 2.51 -3.52
CA VAL A 143 -5.31 2.83 -2.77
C VAL A 143 -5.77 4.23 -3.16
N ASN A 144 -7.06 4.43 -3.36
CA ASN A 144 -7.65 5.73 -3.63
C ASN A 144 -8.09 6.35 -2.30
N LEU A 145 -7.23 7.19 -1.72
CA LEU A 145 -7.46 7.79 -0.40
C LEU A 145 -8.63 8.77 -0.42
N ARG A 146 -8.77 9.54 -1.50
CA ARG A 146 -9.89 10.49 -1.64
C ARG A 146 -11.23 9.75 -1.61
N LYS A 147 -11.37 8.71 -2.42
CA LYS A 147 -12.59 7.89 -2.50
C LYS A 147 -12.85 7.17 -1.17
N LEU A 148 -11.81 6.60 -0.58
CA LEU A 148 -11.88 5.92 0.71
C LEU A 148 -12.32 6.87 1.82
N SER A 149 -11.70 8.05 1.92
CA SER A 149 -12.05 9.10 2.89
C SER A 149 -13.48 9.59 2.70
N SER A 150 -13.90 9.86 1.46
CA SER A 150 -15.27 10.29 1.17
C SER A 150 -16.31 9.24 1.58
N ASP A 151 -16.06 7.96 1.33
CA ASP A 151 -17.01 6.91 1.67
C ASP A 151 -17.02 6.60 3.18
N LEU A 152 -15.89 6.76 3.87
CA LEU A 152 -15.82 6.69 5.34
C LEU A 152 -16.59 7.85 6.00
N GLN A 153 -16.43 9.08 5.49
CA GLN A 153 -17.15 10.25 6.00
C GLN A 153 -18.67 10.08 5.89
N LYS A 154 -19.17 9.49 4.79
CA LYS A 154 -20.59 9.13 4.63
C LYS A 154 -21.08 8.13 5.67
N LYS A 155 -20.19 7.35 6.27
CA LYS A 155 -20.47 6.41 7.36
C LYS A 155 -20.23 7.01 8.75
N GLY A 156 -19.81 8.27 8.84
CA GLY A 156 -19.49 8.95 10.10
C GLY A 156 -18.11 8.61 10.66
N TYR A 157 -17.19 8.12 9.82
CA TYR A 157 -15.81 7.80 10.21
C TYR A 157 -14.82 8.68 9.45
N SER A 158 -13.66 8.92 10.08
CA SER A 158 -12.49 9.55 9.45
C SER A 158 -11.40 8.50 9.24
N LEU A 159 -10.56 8.64 8.22
CA LEU A 159 -9.46 7.70 7.97
C LEU A 159 -8.33 7.94 8.98
N SER A 160 -8.13 7.03 9.92
CA SER A 160 -7.11 7.17 10.95
C SER A 160 -5.68 6.91 10.41
N GLY A 161 -4.70 7.72 10.83
CA GLY A 161 -3.29 7.54 10.48
C GLY A 161 -2.88 8.09 9.10
N PHE A 162 -3.83 8.51 8.27
CA PHE A 162 -3.61 9.43 7.17
C PHE A 162 -4.15 10.77 7.66
N ALA A 163 -3.29 11.54 8.31
CA ALA A 163 -3.65 12.69 9.11
C ALA A 163 -4.87 13.46 8.57
N GLU A 164 -5.73 13.92 9.49
CA GLU A 164 -6.80 14.90 9.21
C GLU A 164 -6.27 16.10 8.39
N THR A 165 -4.95 16.36 8.44
CA THR A 165 -4.22 17.33 7.62
C THR A 165 -4.13 17.02 6.12
N CYS A 166 -4.48 15.81 5.66
CA CYS A 166 -4.42 15.45 4.24
C CYS A 166 -5.63 15.87 3.42
N PHE A 167 -6.78 16.02 4.06
CA PHE A 167 -8.04 16.36 3.38
C PHE A 167 -8.83 17.45 4.12
N ALA A 168 -8.23 18.13 5.10
CA ALA A 168 -8.76 19.37 5.64
C ALA A 168 -8.68 20.47 4.57
N GLY A 169 -9.65 20.48 3.66
CA GLY A 169 -10.01 21.68 2.92
C GLY A 169 -10.73 22.61 3.88
N GLU A 170 -10.07 23.72 4.22
CA GLU A 170 -10.65 25.04 4.49
C GLU A 170 -12.04 25.03 5.14
N GLU A 171 -12.07 25.00 6.47
CA GLU A 171 -13.20 25.58 7.20
C GLU A 171 -13.27 27.06 6.81
N GLU A 172 -14.44 27.50 6.34
CA GLU A 172 -14.72 28.84 5.82
C GLU A 172 -14.00 29.92 6.64
N ARG A 173 -13.06 30.65 6.00
CA ARG A 173 -12.83 32.03 6.44
C ARG A 173 -14.05 32.82 6.00
N ASP A 174 -14.97 33.03 6.93
CA ASP A 174 -16.01 34.04 6.81
C ASP A 174 -15.34 35.41 6.52
N PRO A 175 -15.58 36.04 5.35
CA PRO A 175 -14.99 37.33 5.01
C PRO A 175 -15.64 38.52 5.72
N SER A 176 -16.60 38.32 6.62
CA SER A 176 -17.43 39.42 7.13
C SER A 176 -16.86 40.22 8.31
N GLU A 177 -15.68 39.89 8.84
CA GLU A 177 -15.17 40.53 10.07
C GLU A 177 -13.98 41.51 9.93
N GLU A 178 -13.47 41.77 8.73
CA GLU A 178 -12.42 42.79 8.56
C GLU A 178 -12.94 44.10 7.93
N ARG A 179 -13.00 45.12 8.81
CA ARG A 179 -13.16 46.57 8.58
C ARG A 179 -14.57 47.15 8.63
N SER A 180 -15.16 47.07 9.82
CA SER A 180 -15.62 48.30 10.50
C SER A 180 -14.64 48.65 11.61
N SER A 181 -13.71 49.57 11.34
CA SER A 181 -13.05 50.51 12.26
C SER A 181 -12.01 51.33 11.50
#